data_AF-A0A178MLA0-F1
#
_entry.id   AF-A0A178MLA0-F1
#
_cell.length_a   1.000
_cell.length_b   1.000
_cell.length_c   1.000
_cell.angle_alpha   90.00
_cell.angle_beta   90.00
_cell.angle_gamma   90.00
#
_symmetry.space_group_name_H-M   'P 1'
#
loop_
_entity.id
_entity.type
_entity.pdbx_description
1 polymer ?
#
loop_
_entity_poly.entity_id
_entity_poly.type
_entity_poly.pdbx_seq_one_letter_code
_entity_poly.pdbx_strand_id
1 'polypeptide(L)'
;MMASHDDVLRWRGRTSDTVAAVAHRLKDTYSSAYYVPEHHGSPWQSVKLAHEVADKIISISRGETWNEFRLAVCNGLQTERQGFFTDDMADPDGYVCATLGEFISALTPSGPVTTQEPAPRPPLGLATALVILVCTPILLVILAISAG
;
A
#
# COMPACT_ATOMS: atom_id res chain seq x y z
N MET A 1 30.38 -7.49 1.76
CA MET A 1 30.76 -8.45 2.84
C MET A 1 29.64 -9.44 2.87
N MET A 2 29.88 -10.71 2.55
CA MET A 2 28.79 -11.68 2.41
C MET A 2 28.05 -11.88 3.74
N ALA A 3 26.71 -11.81 3.70
CA ALA A 3 25.86 -12.14 4.84
C ALA A 3 26.14 -13.58 5.30
N SER A 4 26.14 -13.80 6.61
CA SER A 4 26.24 -15.16 7.14
C SER A 4 24.98 -15.96 6.81
N HIS A 5 25.08 -17.30 6.83
CA HIS A 5 23.92 -18.17 6.63
C HIS A 5 22.82 -17.90 7.67
N ASP A 6 23.21 -17.68 8.93
CA ASP A 6 22.30 -17.41 10.05
C ASP A 6 21.56 -16.08 9.87
N ASP A 7 22.23 -15.05 9.33
CA ASP A 7 21.59 -13.78 9.03
C ASP A 7 20.52 -13.94 7.95
N VAL A 8 20.81 -14.68 6.88
CA VAL A 8 19.84 -14.95 5.81
C VAL A 8 18.63 -15.74 6.33
N LEU A 9 18.84 -16.74 7.19
CA LEU A 9 17.74 -17.48 7.82
C LEU A 9 16.88 -16.57 8.70
N ARG A 10 17.51 -15.71 9.51
CA ARG A 10 16.80 -14.72 10.35
C ARG A 10 15.98 -13.75 9.50
N TRP A 11 16.53 -13.29 8.38
CA TRP A 11 15.83 -12.40 7.46
C TRP A 11 14.63 -13.07 6.80
N ARG A 12 14.78 -14.32 6.35
CA ARG A 12 13.67 -15.11 5.82
C ARG A 12 12.56 -15.29 6.84
N GLY A 13 12.90 -15.72 8.06
CA GLY A 13 11.92 -15.89 9.14
C GLY A 13 11.14 -14.60 9.40
N ARG A 14 11.85 -13.47 9.59
CA ARG A 14 11.23 -12.15 9.79
C ARG A 14 10.28 -11.76 8.65
N THR A 15 10.69 -11.99 7.41
CA THR A 15 9.88 -11.65 6.23
C THR A 15 8.66 -12.55 6.11
N SER A 16 8.82 -13.86 6.31
CA SER A 16 7.71 -14.82 6.31
C SER A 16 6.70 -14.51 7.41
N ASP A 17 7.14 -14.18 8.63
CA ASP A 17 6.23 -13.79 9.72
C ASP A 17 5.41 -12.54 9.36
N THR A 18 6.05 -11.57 8.69
CA THR A 18 5.38 -10.35 8.25
C THR A 18 4.31 -10.64 7.19
N VAL A 19 4.63 -11.48 6.20
CA VAL A 19 3.69 -11.89 5.16
C VAL A 19 2.54 -12.71 5.74
N ALA A 20 2.84 -13.66 6.64
CA ALA A 20 1.85 -14.48 7.31
C ALA A 20 0.86 -13.64 8.13
N ALA A 21 1.35 -12.61 8.83
CA ALA A 21 0.49 -11.70 9.59
C ALA A 21 -0.50 -10.93 8.68
N VAL A 22 -0.04 -10.46 7.52
CA VAL A 22 -0.91 -9.80 6.53
C VAL A 22 -1.92 -10.79 5.95
N ALA A 23 -1.48 -11.99 5.58
CA ALA A 23 -2.34 -13.04 5.03
C ALA A 23 -3.44 -13.45 6.03
N HIS A 24 -3.10 -13.57 7.32
CA HIS A 24 -4.08 -13.84 8.37
C HIS A 24 -5.11 -12.72 8.49
N ARG A 25 -4.67 -11.45 8.51
CA ARG A 25 -5.59 -10.30 8.55
C ARG A 25 -6.56 -10.31 7.37
N LEU A 26 -6.06 -10.56 6.15
CA LEU A 26 -6.90 -10.62 4.95
C LEU A 26 -7.85 -11.81 4.97
N LYS A 27 -7.42 -12.97 5.48
CA LYS A 27 -8.29 -14.12 5.72
C LYS A 27 -9.48 -13.73 6.58
N ASP A 28 -9.22 -13.08 7.72
CA ASP A 28 -10.26 -12.68 8.65
C ASP A 28 -11.27 -11.73 7.97
N THR A 29 -10.77 -10.75 7.20
CA THR A 29 -11.60 -9.85 6.38
C THR A 29 -12.51 -10.61 5.40
N TYR A 30 -11.95 -11.54 4.63
CA TYR A 30 -12.68 -12.27 3.59
C TYR A 30 -13.54 -13.42 4.11
N SER A 31 -13.26 -13.90 5.33
CA SER A 31 -14.08 -14.92 5.99
C SER A 31 -15.42 -14.37 6.53
N SER A 32 -15.65 -13.06 6.44
CA SER A 32 -16.95 -12.44 6.72
C SER A 32 -17.98 -12.77 5.64
N ALA A 33 -19.27 -12.86 6.02
CA ALA A 33 -20.38 -13.43 5.25
C ALA A 33 -20.67 -12.83 3.86
N TYR A 34 -19.92 -11.80 3.42
CA TYR A 34 -20.12 -11.09 2.16
C TYR A 34 -19.38 -11.72 0.97
N TYR A 35 -18.40 -12.58 1.22
CA TYR A 35 -17.60 -13.24 0.18
C TYR A 35 -17.89 -14.74 0.15
N VAL A 36 -19.14 -15.10 -0.11
CA VAL A 36 -19.52 -16.49 -0.43
C VAL A 36 -18.99 -16.79 -1.84
N PRO A 37 -18.42 -17.99 -2.10
CA PRO A 37 -17.79 -18.27 -3.38
C PRO A 37 -18.86 -18.43 -4.47
N GLU A 38 -19.11 -17.37 -5.22
CA GLU A 38 -19.92 -17.43 -6.44
C GLU A 38 -18.96 -17.61 -7.64
N HIS A 39 -18.81 -18.86 -8.05
CA HIS A 39 -18.32 -19.30 -9.36
C HIS A 39 -16.82 -19.21 -9.69
N HIS A 40 -16.05 -18.27 -9.12
CA HIS A 40 -14.59 -18.20 -9.29
C HIS A 40 -13.91 -18.04 -7.92
N GLY A 41 -12.68 -18.54 -7.78
CA GLY A 41 -12.06 -18.87 -6.49
C GLY A 41 -12.28 -17.81 -5.40
N SER A 42 -12.59 -18.25 -4.18
CA SER A 42 -12.89 -17.32 -3.07
C SER A 42 -11.71 -16.35 -2.84
N PRO A 43 -11.94 -15.10 -2.39
CA PRO A 43 -10.85 -14.18 -2.07
C PRO A 43 -9.82 -14.78 -1.10
N TRP A 44 -10.25 -15.68 -0.22
CA TRP A 44 -9.35 -16.46 0.64
C TRP A 44 -8.41 -17.40 -0.15
N GLN A 45 -8.89 -18.08 -1.19
CA GLN A 45 -8.03 -18.89 -2.06
C GLN A 45 -6.98 -18.02 -2.76
N SER A 46 -7.35 -16.81 -3.18
CA SER A 46 -6.40 -15.84 -3.76
C SER A 46 -5.36 -15.38 -2.75
N VAL A 47 -5.74 -15.15 -1.49
CA VAL A 47 -4.77 -14.85 -0.41
C VAL A 47 -3.82 -16.01 -0.18
N LYS A 48 -4.33 -17.26 -0.17
CA LYS A 48 -3.50 -18.46 -0.05
C LYS A 48 -2.50 -18.57 -1.19
N LEU A 49 -2.95 -18.38 -2.44
CA LEU A 49 -2.08 -18.41 -3.61
C LEU A 49 -1.00 -17.33 -3.55
N ALA A 50 -1.37 -16.09 -3.21
CA ALA A 50 -0.41 -15.00 -3.05
C ALA A 50 0.63 -15.32 -1.97
N HIS A 51 0.22 -15.94 -0.86
CA HIS A 51 1.11 -16.36 0.23
C HIS A 51 2.12 -17.43 -0.24
N GLU A 52 1.66 -18.44 -0.99
CA GLU A 52 2.53 -19.48 -1.57
C GLU A 52 3.58 -18.88 -2.53
N VAL A 53 3.16 -17.91 -3.35
CA VAL A 53 4.05 -17.15 -4.22
C VAL A 53 5.10 -16.38 -3.41
N ALA A 54 4.67 -15.70 -2.34
CA ALA A 54 5.57 -14.96 -1.46
C ALA A 54 6.60 -15.86 -0.78
N ASP A 55 6.19 -17.00 -0.24
CA ASP A 55 7.10 -17.97 0.39
C ASP A 55 8.17 -18.48 -0.59
N LYS A 56 7.76 -18.77 -1.83
CA LYS A 56 8.70 -19.15 -2.89
C LYS A 56 9.73 -18.05 -3.12
N ILE A 57 9.31 -16.80 -3.27
CA ILE A 57 10.21 -15.65 -3.47
C ILE A 57 11.16 -15.47 -2.28
N ILE A 58 10.65 -15.53 -1.06
CA ILE A 58 11.45 -15.39 0.17
C ILE A 58 12.52 -16.49 0.24
N SER A 59 12.17 -17.73 -0.11
CA SER A 59 13.10 -18.86 -0.07
C SER A 59 14.29 -18.71 -1.02
N ILE A 60 14.07 -18.15 -2.22
CA ILE A 60 15.11 -18.02 -3.25
C ILE A 60 15.86 -16.69 -3.20
N SER A 61 15.30 -15.68 -2.52
CA SER A 61 15.90 -14.34 -2.42
C SER A 61 17.23 -14.34 -1.69
N ARG A 62 18.10 -13.41 -2.09
CA ARG A 62 19.47 -13.24 -1.58
C ARG A 62 19.81 -11.75 -1.44
N GLY A 63 20.77 -11.44 -0.60
CA GLY A 63 21.35 -10.10 -0.43
C GLY A 63 22.55 -10.16 0.52
N GLU A 64 23.48 -9.22 0.41
CA GLU A 64 24.60 -9.10 1.35
C GLU A 64 24.20 -8.37 2.63
N THR A 65 23.12 -7.59 2.55
CA THR A 65 22.54 -6.86 3.68
C THR A 65 21.04 -7.14 3.80
N TRP A 66 20.47 -6.85 4.97
CA TRP A 66 19.02 -6.91 5.18
C TRP A 66 18.26 -6.10 4.13
N ASN A 67 18.73 -4.88 3.82
CA ASN A 67 18.06 -4.00 2.88
C ASN A 67 18.09 -4.56 1.46
N GLU A 68 19.22 -5.13 1.02
CA GLU A 68 19.32 -5.79 -0.28
C GLU A 68 18.42 -7.01 -0.37
N PHE A 69 18.42 -7.88 0.65
CA PHE A 69 17.55 -9.05 0.71
C PHE A 69 16.07 -8.63 0.63
N ARG A 70 15.67 -7.65 1.45
CA ARG A 70 14.31 -7.13 1.49
C ARG A 70 13.89 -6.52 0.15
N LEU A 71 14.77 -5.73 -0.48
CA LEU A 71 14.52 -5.17 -1.81
C LEU A 71 14.40 -6.27 -2.87
N ALA A 72 15.23 -7.32 -2.81
CA ALA A 72 15.11 -8.46 -3.71
C ALA A 72 13.76 -9.18 -3.56
N VAL A 73 13.28 -9.37 -2.32
CA VAL A 73 11.94 -9.92 -2.07
C VAL A 73 10.85 -9.00 -2.63
N CYS A 74 10.89 -7.70 -2.33
CA CYS A 74 9.90 -6.74 -2.84
C CYS A 74 9.88 -6.71 -4.38
N ASN A 75 11.05 -6.75 -5.03
CA ASN A 75 11.14 -6.78 -6.49
C ASN A 75 10.56 -8.08 -7.06
N GLY A 76 10.86 -9.24 -6.46
CA GLY A 76 10.27 -10.51 -6.88
C GLY A 76 8.75 -10.51 -6.74
N LEU A 77 8.23 -10.01 -5.62
CA LEU A 77 6.78 -9.86 -5.40
C LEU A 77 6.15 -8.92 -6.43
N GLN A 78 6.83 -7.80 -6.75
CA GLN A 78 6.35 -6.85 -7.75
C GLN A 78 6.32 -7.46 -9.15
N THR A 79 7.28 -8.31 -9.50
CA THR A 79 7.29 -9.05 -10.77
C THR A 79 6.08 -9.99 -10.87
N GLU A 80 5.83 -10.82 -9.86
CA GLU A 80 4.67 -11.72 -9.84
C GLU A 80 3.35 -10.93 -9.87
N ARG A 81 3.27 -9.84 -9.08
CA ARG A 81 2.12 -8.94 -9.07
C ARG A 81 1.82 -8.38 -10.45
N GLN A 82 2.86 -7.95 -11.20
CA GLN A 82 2.69 -7.47 -12.57
C GLN A 82 2.20 -8.59 -13.50
N GLY A 83 2.69 -9.82 -13.32
CA GLY A 83 2.22 -10.99 -14.05
C GLY A 83 0.72 -11.22 -13.89
N PHE A 84 0.25 -11.31 -12.64
CA PHE A 84 -1.19 -11.43 -12.34
C PHE A 84 -2.01 -10.25 -12.84
N PHE A 85 -1.47 -9.03 -12.76
CA PHE A 85 -2.16 -7.84 -13.26
C PHE A 85 -2.34 -7.84 -14.79
N THR A 86 -1.42 -8.47 -15.53
CA THR A 86 -1.48 -8.51 -17.01
C THR A 86 -2.24 -9.69 -17.57
N ASP A 87 -2.47 -10.73 -16.76
CA ASP A 87 -3.18 -11.94 -17.16
C ASP A 87 -4.52 -12.03 -16.42
N ASP A 88 -5.56 -11.43 -16.99
CA ASP A 88 -6.93 -11.46 -16.47
C ASP A 88 -7.44 -12.90 -16.23
N MET A 89 -6.91 -13.90 -16.94
CA MET A 89 -7.32 -15.29 -16.72
C MET A 89 -6.68 -15.88 -15.45
N ALA A 90 -5.51 -15.36 -15.04
CA ALA A 90 -4.80 -15.82 -13.85
C ALA A 90 -5.34 -15.19 -12.55
N ASP A 91 -5.92 -13.99 -12.62
CA ASP A 91 -6.52 -13.28 -11.46
C ASP A 91 -7.72 -12.41 -11.89
N PRO A 92 -8.86 -13.02 -12.29
CA PRO A 92 -9.98 -12.30 -12.90
C PRO A 92 -10.60 -11.23 -11.99
N ASP A 93 -10.51 -11.42 -10.68
CA ASP A 93 -11.04 -10.50 -9.68
C ASP A 93 -9.95 -9.60 -9.05
N GLY A 94 -8.69 -9.76 -9.45
CA GLY A 94 -7.58 -8.93 -8.97
C GLY A 94 -7.16 -9.18 -7.51
N TYR A 95 -7.69 -10.20 -6.84
CA TYR A 95 -7.45 -10.44 -5.41
C TYR A 95 -6.01 -10.90 -5.14
N VAL A 96 -5.40 -11.68 -6.05
CA VAL A 96 -3.99 -12.10 -5.90
C VAL A 96 -3.09 -10.88 -6.04
N CYS A 97 -3.30 -10.07 -7.07
CA CYS A 97 -2.56 -8.84 -7.34
C CYS A 97 -2.67 -7.83 -6.18
N ALA A 98 -3.87 -7.65 -5.64
CA ALA A 98 -4.10 -6.80 -4.47
C ALA A 98 -3.36 -7.32 -3.23
N THR A 99 -3.43 -8.63 -2.97
CA THR A 99 -2.76 -9.26 -1.82
C THR A 99 -1.24 -9.13 -1.90
N LEU A 100 -0.65 -9.36 -3.08
CA LEU A 100 0.79 -9.14 -3.28
C LEU A 100 1.19 -7.68 -3.04
N GLY A 101 0.32 -6.73 -3.39
CA GLY A 101 0.52 -5.30 -3.08
C GLY A 101 0.56 -4.99 -1.58
N GLU A 102 -0.29 -5.65 -0.79
CA GLU A 102 -0.28 -5.56 0.68
C GLU A 102 1.01 -6.12 1.28
N PHE A 103 1.51 -7.24 0.76
CA PHE A 103 2.81 -7.81 1.20
C PHE A 103 3.97 -6.86 0.90
N ILE A 104 4.03 -6.30 -0.31
CA ILE A 104 5.06 -5.33 -0.69
C ILE A 104 5.01 -4.11 0.22
N SER A 105 3.81 -3.60 0.50
CA SER A 105 3.60 -2.45 1.38
C SER A 105 4.08 -2.73 2.80
N ALA A 106 3.77 -3.92 3.35
CA ALA A 106 4.21 -4.31 4.69
C ALA A 106 5.74 -4.51 4.81
N LEU A 107 6.39 -4.93 3.72
CA LEU A 107 7.84 -5.14 3.66
C LEU A 107 8.61 -3.89 3.25
N THR A 108 7.93 -2.83 2.82
CA THR A 108 8.56 -1.55 2.49
C THR A 108 8.52 -0.68 3.74
N PRO A 109 9.66 -0.18 4.24
CA PRO A 109 9.66 0.81 5.30
C PRO A 109 8.72 1.92 4.87
N SER A 110 7.67 2.18 5.64
CA SER A 110 7.14 3.53 5.71
C SER A 110 8.37 4.41 5.94
N GLY A 111 8.54 5.48 5.16
CA GLY A 111 9.62 6.43 5.39
C GLY A 111 9.66 6.88 6.87
N PRO A 112 10.60 7.74 7.28
CA PRO A 112 10.43 8.37 8.59
C PRO A 112 8.98 8.86 8.66
N VAL A 113 8.24 8.39 9.67
CA VAL A 113 7.08 9.13 10.14
C VAL A 113 7.73 10.44 10.55
N THR A 114 7.80 11.37 9.60
CA THR A 114 7.92 12.76 9.92
C THR A 114 6.72 12.94 10.82
N THR A 115 6.98 12.95 12.13
CA THR A 115 6.14 13.68 13.05
C THR A 115 6.10 15.05 12.41
N GLN A 116 5.09 15.28 11.56
CA GLN A 116 4.65 16.62 11.26
C GLN A 116 4.27 17.11 12.64
N GLU A 117 5.22 17.77 13.27
CA GLU A 117 4.94 18.79 14.27
C GLU A 117 3.71 19.52 13.72
N PRO A 118 2.59 19.53 14.46
CA PRO A 118 1.36 20.13 13.95
C PRO A 118 1.72 21.51 13.44
N ALA A 119 1.53 21.72 12.13
CA ALA A 119 1.92 22.94 11.45
C ALA A 119 1.51 24.12 12.34
N PRO A 120 2.40 25.08 12.64
CA PRO A 120 2.03 26.24 13.44
C PRO A 120 0.79 26.85 12.80
N ARG A 121 -0.31 26.83 13.57
CA ARG A 121 -1.61 27.31 13.10
C ARG A 121 -1.38 28.67 12.46
N PRO A 122 -1.82 28.91 11.21
CA PRO A 122 -1.72 30.24 10.64
C PRO A 122 -2.43 31.20 11.60
N PRO A 123 -1.82 32.35 11.94
CA PRO A 123 -2.46 33.32 12.83
C PRO A 123 -3.83 33.66 12.24
N LEU A 124 -4.85 33.67 13.10
CA LEU A 124 -6.27 33.90 12.74
C LEU A 124 -6.51 35.14 11.85
N GLY A 125 -5.55 36.06 11.75
CA GLY A 125 -5.62 37.26 10.92
C GLY A 125 -5.35 37.07 9.42
N LEU A 126 -4.75 35.95 8.97
CA LEU A 126 -4.47 35.74 7.54
C LEU A 126 -5.70 35.25 6.76
N ALA A 127 -6.58 34.47 7.40
CA ALA A 127 -7.82 33.99 6.77
C ALA A 127 -8.84 35.12 6.55
N THR A 128 -8.90 36.12 7.44
CA THR A 128 -9.81 37.27 7.31
C THR A 128 -9.35 38.26 6.24
N ALA A 129 -8.04 38.45 6.04
CA ALA A 129 -7.54 39.36 5.00
C ALA A 129 -7.86 38.87 3.57
N LEU A 130 -7.88 37.55 3.34
CA LEU A 130 -8.12 36.98 2.01
C LEU A 130 -9.60 37.03 1.60
N VAL A 131 -10.53 36.92 2.57
CA VAL A 131 -11.98 37.03 2.31
C VAL A 131 -12.38 38.45 1.93
N ILE A 132 -11.78 39.47 2.54
CA ILE A 132 -12.09 40.87 2.23
C ILE A 132 -11.61 41.24 0.81
N LEU A 133 -10.44 40.74 0.38
CA LEU A 133 -9.86 41.08 -0.93
C LEU A 133 -10.68 40.52 -2.11
N VAL A 134 -11.34 39.37 -1.95
CA VAL A 134 -12.11 38.71 -3.02
C VAL A 134 -13.53 39.28 -3.16
N CYS A 135 -14.09 39.87 -2.11
CA CYS A 135 -15.48 40.37 -2.14
C CYS A 135 -15.63 41.84 -2.59
N THR A 136 -14.57 42.66 -2.54
CA THR A 136 -14.67 44.08 -2.95
C THR A 136 -14.94 44.31 -4.45
N PRO A 137 -14.42 43.53 -5.42
CA PRO A 137 -14.70 43.78 -6.83
C PRO A 137 -16.09 43.29 -7.26
N ILE A 138 -16.71 42.34 -6.54
CA ILE A 138 -18.01 41.76 -6.90
C ILE A 138 -19.15 42.73 -6.57
N LEU A 139 -19.04 43.48 -5.46
CA LEU A 139 -20.09 44.43 -5.05
C LEU A 139 -20.18 45.67 -5.96
N LEU A 140 -19.07 46.09 -6.57
CA LEU A 140 -19.05 47.24 -7.50
C LEU A 140 -19.71 46.92 -8.85
N VAL A 141 -19.64 45.67 -9.32
CA VAL A 141 -20.28 45.25 -10.57
C VAL A 141 -21.81 45.18 -10.40
N ILE A 142 -22.30 44.72 -9.25
CA ILE A 142 -23.74 44.58 -9.00
C ILE A 142 -24.41 45.96 -8.89
N LEU A 143 -23.77 46.94 -8.24
CA LEU A 143 -24.32 48.29 -8.09
C LEU A 143 -24.37 49.07 -9.42
N ALA A 144 -23.45 48.82 -10.35
CA ALA A 144 -23.45 49.47 -11.67
C ALA A 144 -24.55 48.95 -12.61
N ILE A 145 -25.05 47.72 -12.40
CA ILE A 145 -26.09 47.10 -13.23
C ILE A 145 -27.50 47.54 -12.78
N SER A 146 -27.69 47.91 -11.51
CA SER A 146 -29.00 48.29 -10.96
C SER A 146 -29.36 49.79 -11.09
N ALA A 147 -28.50 50.62 -11.68
CA ALA A 147 -28.71 52.07 -11.81
C ALA A 147 -28.87 52.55 -13.27
N GLY A 148 -29.08 51.63 -14.22
CA GLY A 148 -29.40 51.90 -15.63
C GLY A 148 -30.88 51.74 -15.94
#